data_AF-A0A151UH96-F1
#
_entry.id   AF-A0A151UH96-F1
#
_cell.length_a   1.000
_cell.length_b   1.000
_cell.length_c   1.000
_cell.angle_alpha   90.00
_cell.angle_beta   90.00
_cell.angle_gamma   90.00
#
_symmetry.space_group_name_H-M   'P 1'
#
loop_
_entity.id
_entity.type
_entity.pdbx_description
1 polymer ?
#
loop_
_entity_poly.entity_id
_entity_poly.type
_entity_poly.pdbx_seq_one_letter_code
_entity_poly.pdbx_strand_id
1 'polypeptide(L)' 'EARPRAFFVFGDSLVDNGNNNYLATTARADAPPYGIDYAPTHRPTGRFSNGYNIPDLIS' A
#
# COMPACT_ATOMS: atom_id res chain seq x y z
N GLU A 1 15.84 -23.59 -7.55
CA GLU A 1 15.30 -22.33 -7.01
C GLU A 1 14.42 -21.68 -8.07
N ALA A 2 13.15 -21.40 -7.77
CA ALA A 2 12.25 -20.75 -8.73
C ALA A 2 12.48 -19.24 -8.68
N ARG A 3 12.76 -18.61 -9.83
CA ARG A 3 12.86 -17.15 -9.88
C ARG A 3 11.47 -16.52 -9.62
N PRO A 4 11.38 -15.47 -8.80
CA PRO A 4 10.12 -14.77 -8.59
C PRO A 4 9.61 -14.25 -9.94
N ARG A 5 8.30 -14.42 -10.18
CA ARG A 5 7.63 -14.00 -11.40
C ARG A 5 6.96 -12.66 -11.14
N ALA A 6 7.18 -11.70 -12.03
CA ALA A 6 6.42 -10.46 -12.00
C ALA A 6 4.92 -10.74 -12.19
N PHE A 7 4.09 -9.99 -11.48
CA PHE A 7 2.65 -9.97 -11.67
C PHE A 7 2.15 -8.54 -11.66
N PHE A 8 1.02 -8.32 -12.33
CA PHE A 8 0.34 -7.04 -12.37
C PHE A 8 -0.84 -7.10 -11.40
N VAL A 9 -0.99 -6.05 -10.59
CA VAL A 9 -2.03 -5.95 -9.58
C VAL A 9 -3.02 -4.89 -10.03
N PHE A 10 -4.29 -5.30 -10.15
CA PHE A 10 -5.41 -4.42 -10.50
C PHE A 10 -6.44 -4.50 -9.38
N GLY A 11 -7.00 -3.36 -8.99
CA GLY A 11 -8.02 -3.31 -7.96
C GLY A 11 -8.23 -1.90 -7.43
N ASP A 12 -8.63 -1.82 -6.17
CA ASP A 12 -8.97 -0.60 -5.46
C ASP A 12 -8.01 -0.35 -4.27
N SER A 13 -8.50 0.37 -3.26
CA SER A 13 -7.80 0.65 -2.01
C SER A 13 -7.17 -0.58 -1.33
N LEU A 14 -7.74 -1.78 -1.48
CA LEU A 14 -7.23 -3.01 -0.86
C LEU A 14 -5.89 -3.46 -1.42
N VAL A 15 -5.52 -2.97 -2.60
CA VAL A 15 -4.27 -3.33 -3.29
C VAL A 15 -3.43 -2.11 -3.67
N ASP A 16 -3.92 -0.89 -3.42
CA ASP A 16 -3.15 0.33 -3.62
C ASP A 16 -2.00 0.43 -2.61
N ASN A 17 -0.81 0.68 -3.14
CA ASN A 17 0.44 0.85 -2.39
C ASN A 17 0.99 2.29 -2.46
N GLY A 18 0.17 3.25 -2.90
CA GLY A 18 0.50 4.67 -2.96
C GLY A 18 0.31 5.30 -4.34
N ASN A 19 -0.32 4.60 -5.29
CA ASN A 19 -0.60 5.11 -6.63
C ASN A 19 -1.47 6.37 -6.56
N ASN A 20 -2.45 6.41 -5.65
CA ASN A 20 -3.33 7.57 -5.51
C ASN A 20 -2.60 8.85 -5.06
N ASN A 21 -1.40 8.76 -4.48
CA ASN A 21 -0.62 9.94 -4.11
C ASN A 21 -0.15 10.77 -5.32
N TYR A 22 -0.23 10.18 -6.52
CA TYR A 22 0.13 10.82 -7.79
C TYR A 22 -1.08 11.30 -8.60
N LEU A 23 -2.30 11.16 -8.07
CA LEU A 23 -3.55 11.52 -8.75
C LEU A 23 -4.23 12.71 -8.07
N ALA A 24 -4.98 13.50 -8.84
CA ALA A 24 -5.81 14.59 -8.32
C ALA A 24 -7.10 14.04 -7.67
N THR A 25 -6.95 13.37 -6.52
CA THR A 25 -8.03 12.72 -5.78
C THR A 25 -7.93 13.01 -4.28
N THR A 26 -9.05 12.97 -3.55
CA THR A 26 -9.04 13.01 -2.08
C THR A 26 -8.83 11.64 -1.46
N ALA A 27 -8.96 10.56 -2.24
CA ALA A 27 -8.75 9.19 -1.77
C ALA A 27 -7.25 8.87 -1.70
N ARG A 28 -6.55 9.41 -0.70
CA ARG A 28 -5.13 9.16 -0.45
C ARG A 28 -4.91 8.52 0.92
N ALA A 29 -3.90 7.65 0.99
CA ALA A 29 -3.45 7.00 2.21
C ALA A 29 -2.08 7.53 2.68
N ASP A 30 -1.88 8.85 2.53
CA ASP A 30 -0.68 9.60 2.88
C ASP A 30 -0.82 10.39 4.20
N ALA A 31 -1.90 10.15 4.94
CA ALA A 31 -2.21 10.81 6.20
C ALA A 31 -2.75 9.82 7.27
N PRO A 32 -2.76 10.21 8.56
CA PRO A 32 -3.42 9.41 9.60
C PRO A 32 -4.91 9.16 9.26
N PRO A 33 -5.46 7.97 9.60
CA PRO A 33 -4.90 6.95 10.48
C PRO A 33 -4.00 5.91 9.79
N TYR A 34 -3.74 6.03 8.49
CA TYR A 34 -2.99 5.01 7.75
C TYR A 34 -1.54 4.89 8.24
N GLY A 35 -1.08 3.65 8.43
CA GLY A 35 0.24 3.36 8.95
C GLY A 35 0.44 3.71 10.44
N ILE A 36 -0.62 3.97 11.22
CA ILE A 36 -0.48 4.35 12.63
C ILE A 36 0.18 3.25 13.46
N ASP A 37 -0.09 1.97 13.18
CA ASP A 37 0.56 0.83 13.85
C ASP A 37 1.81 0.33 13.10
N TYR A 38 2.26 1.03 12.05
CA TYR A 38 3.38 0.59 11.22
C TYR A 38 4.73 0.89 11.89
N ALA A 39 5.08 0.06 12.87
CA ALA A 39 6.34 0.17 13.59
C ALA A 39 7.57 -0.11 12.68
N PRO A 40 8.70 0.60 12.89
CA PRO A 40 8.95 1.61 13.92
C PRO A 40 8.51 3.02 13.53
N THR A 41 8.14 3.24 12.28
CA THR A 41 7.99 4.59 11.73
C THR A 41 6.68 5.28 12.11
N HIS A 42 5.61 4.51 12.35
CA HIS A 42 4.24 4.99 12.61
C HIS A 42 3.81 6.08 11.60
N ARG A 43 4.20 5.89 10.33
CA ARG A 43 3.99 6.85 9.23
C ARG A 43 3.09 6.24 8.16
N PRO A 44 2.28 7.07 7.46
CA PRO A 44 1.53 6.63 6.31
C PRO A 44 2.45 6.01 5.25
N THR A 45 2.05 4.85 4.73
CA THR A 45 2.82 4.07 3.76
C THR A 45 2.29 4.19 2.33
N GLY A 46 1.21 4.95 2.12
CA GLY A 46 0.45 4.98 0.86
C GLY A 46 -0.54 3.83 0.73
N ARG A 47 -0.62 2.92 1.70
CA ARG A 47 -1.59 1.82 1.73
C ARG A 47 -2.76 2.18 2.62
N PHE A 48 -3.97 1.80 2.20
CA PHE A 48 -5.20 1.97 2.99
C PHE A 48 -5.29 0.96 4.16
N SER A 49 -4.21 0.84 4.94
CA SER A 49 -4.07 -0.06 6.08
C SER A 49 -2.99 0.46 7.05
N ASN A 50 -2.72 -0.31 8.12
CA ASN A 50 -1.63 -0.02 9.06
C ASN A 50 -0.30 -0.70 8.67
N GLY A 51 -0.14 -1.15 7.42
CA GLY A 51 1.05 -1.86 6.99
C GLY A 51 0.91 -2.43 5.58
N TYR A 52 1.38 -3.66 5.38
CA TYR A 52 1.32 -4.35 4.09
C TYR A 52 -0.09 -4.76 3.68
N ASN A 53 -0.33 -4.78 2.37
CA ASN A 53 -1.52 -5.34 1.75
C ASN A 53 -1.23 -6.74 1.19
N ILE A 54 -2.25 -7.43 0.67
CA ILE A 54 -2.09 -8.80 0.13
C ILE A 54 -1.00 -8.87 -0.96
N PRO A 55 -0.96 -7.96 -1.96
CA PRO A 55 0.12 -7.91 -2.94
C PRO A 55 1.53 -7.90 -2.36
N ASP A 56 1.78 -7.13 -1.30
CA ASP A 56 3.10 -7.07 -0.67
C ASP A 56 3.54 -8.39 -0.04
N LEU A 57 2.58 -9.22 0.39
CA LEU A 57 2.86 -10.54 0.99
C LEU A 57 3.19 -11.62 -0.05
N ILE A 58 2.70 -11.44 -1.28
CA ILE A 58 2.86 -12.43 -2.35
C ILE A 58 3.91 -12.02 -3.40
N SER A 59 4.45 -10.80 -3.32
CA SER A 59 5.52 -10.27 -4.17
C SER A 59 6.92 -10.60 -3.67
#